data_AF-A0A836P3J3-F1
#
_entry.id   AF-A0A836P3J3-F1
#
_cell.length_a   1.000
_cell.length_b   1.000
_cell.length_c   1.000
_cell.angle_alpha   90.00
_cell.angle_beta   90.00
_cell.angle_gamma   90.00
#
_symmetry.space_group_name_H-M   'P 1'
#
loop_
_entity.id
_entity.type
_entity.pdbx_description
1 polymer ?
#
loop_
_entity_poly.entity_id
_entity_poly.type
_entity_poly.pdbx_seq_one_letter_code
_entity_poly.pdbx_strand_id
1 'polypeptide(L)' 'MTDLIPLEQAHCLPRKGSDHKLGEARLAELLPQVPGWELSEAGMALTRTFRFVDYYRTLAFVNALAWIAHREDH' A
#
# COMPACT_ATOMS: atom_id res chain seq x y z
N MET A 1 -8.15 12.40 -11.40
CA MET A 1 -9.38 11.78 -10.86
C MET A 1 -9.15 10.27 -10.75
N THR A 2 -8.28 9.86 -9.81
CA THR A 2 -8.10 8.44 -9.47
C THR A 2 -9.18 7.98 -8.47
N ASP A 3 -10.05 8.89 -8.06
CA ASP A 3 -11.02 8.73 -6.96
C ASP A 3 -12.32 8.02 -7.39
N LEU A 4 -12.39 7.51 -8.62
CA LEU A 4 -13.56 6.81 -9.15
C LEU A 4 -13.44 5.28 -9.08
N ILE A 5 -12.28 4.75 -8.68
CA ILE A 5 -12.06 3.31 -8.52
C ILE A 5 -11.60 2.99 -7.09
N PRO A 6 -12.00 1.83 -6.51
CA PRO A 6 -11.50 1.39 -5.21
C PRO A 6 -9.97 1.33 -5.17
N LEU A 7 -9.36 1.66 -4.03
CA LEU A 7 -7.91 1.72 -3.89
C LEU A 7 -7.24 0.38 -4.23
N GLU A 8 -7.88 -0.76 -3.95
CA GLU A 8 -7.37 -2.09 -4.31
C GLU A 8 -7.35 -2.37 -5.83
N GLN A 9 -7.99 -1.52 -6.64
CA GLN A 9 -7.99 -1.59 -8.11
C GLN A 9 -7.12 -0.52 -8.76
N ALA A 10 -6.56 0.39 -7.97
CA ALA A 10 -5.70 1.45 -8.47
C ALA A 10 -4.28 0.91 -8.78
N HIS A 11 -3.66 1.50 -9.79
CA HIS A 11 -2.27 1.23 -10.17
C HIS A 11 -1.34 2.36 -9.74
N CYS A 12 -0.06 2.04 -9.54
CA CYS A 12 0.92 3.03 -9.15
C CYS A 12 1.18 4.02 -10.29
N LEU A 13 1.26 5.29 -9.91
CA LEU A 13 1.71 6.37 -10.79
C LEU A 13 2.97 6.96 -10.15
N PRO A 14 4.13 6.95 -10.82
CA PRO A 14 5.35 7.52 -10.28
C PRO A 14 5.15 8.99 -9.92
N ARG A 15 5.30 9.33 -8.64
CA ARG A 15 5.24 10.69 -8.10
C ARG A 15 6.55 11.01 -7.38
N LYS A 16 7.04 12.24 -7.51
CA LYS A 16 8.29 12.69 -6.88
C LYS A 16 8.09 13.99 -6.10
N GLY A 17 8.73 14.08 -4.93
CA GLY A 17 8.64 15.26 -4.08
C GLY A 17 7.48 15.24 -3.09
N SER A 18 7.54 16.13 -2.10
CA SER A 18 6.56 16.22 -1.02
C SER A 18 5.17 16.65 -1.48
N ASP A 19 5.08 17.36 -2.61
CA ASP A 19 3.83 17.96 -3.10
C ASP A 19 2.80 16.91 -3.56
N HIS A 20 3.23 15.66 -3.73
CA HIS A 20 2.36 14.53 -4.07
C HIS A 20 1.99 13.66 -2.86
N LYS A 21 2.48 13.98 -1.66
CA LYS A 21 2.06 13.27 -0.46
C LYS A 21 0.58 13.51 -0.19
N LEU A 22 -0.09 12.47 0.28
CA LEU A 22 -1.47 12.60 0.73
C LEU A 22 -1.52 13.48 1.98
N GLY A 23 -2.38 14.51 1.95
CA GLY A 23 -2.69 15.29 3.15
C GLY A 23 -3.56 14.48 4.12
N GLU A 24 -3.61 14.92 5.38
CA GLU A 24 -4.31 14.23 6.46
C GLU A 24 -5.79 13.94 6.14
N ALA A 25 -6.50 14.90 5.53
CA ALA A 25 -7.90 14.72 5.14
C ALA A 25 -8.08 13.58 4.12
N ARG A 26 -7.16 13.45 3.15
CA ARG A 26 -7.22 12.40 2.13
C ARG A 26 -6.83 11.04 2.72
N LEU A 27 -5.88 11.00 3.65
CA LEU A 27 -5.55 9.79 4.40
C LEU A 27 -6.74 9.29 5.21
N ALA A 28 -7.45 10.19 5.91
CA ALA A 28 -8.63 9.84 6.69
C ALA A 28 -9.78 9.23 5.84
N GLU A 29 -9.90 9.67 4.59
CA GLU A 29 -10.90 9.14 3.64
C GLU A 29 -10.50 7.78 3.04
N LEU A 30 -9.21 7.59 2.74
CA LEU A 30 -8.71 6.40 2.03
C LEU A 30 -8.37 5.23 2.97
N LEU A 31 -7.85 5.51 4.17
CA LEU A 31 -7.40 4.46 5.09
C LEU A 31 -8.50 3.43 5.43
N PRO A 32 -9.78 3.81 5.61
CA PRO A 32 -10.85 2.83 5.83
C PRO A 32 -11.06 1.83 4.68
N GLN A 33 -10.61 2.13 3.47
CA GLN A 33 -10.74 1.23 2.31
C GLN A 33 -9.73 0.08 2.34
N VAL A 34 -8.69 0.16 3.17
CA VAL A 34 -7.61 -0.84 3.27
C VAL A 34 -7.55 -1.42 4.69
N PRO A 35 -8.54 -2.23 5.10
CA PRO A 35 -8.60 -2.77 6.46
C PRO A 35 -7.36 -3.60 6.81
N GLY A 36 -6.84 -3.37 8.02
CA GLY A 36 -5.64 -4.02 8.56
C GLY A 36 -4.32 -3.32 8.21
N TRP A 37 -4.35 -2.21 7.47
CA TRP A 37 -3.22 -1.31 7.29
C TRP A 37 -3.26 -0.17 8.30
N GLU A 38 -2.10 0.22 8.80
CA GLU A 38 -1.93 1.27 9.81
C GLU A 38 -0.89 2.29 9.35
N LEU A 39 -1.08 3.55 9.73
CA LEU A 39 -0.07 4.59 9.56
C LEU A 39 1.07 4.37 10.56
N SER A 40 2.31 4.43 10.07
CA SER A 40 3.52 4.34 10.86
C SER A 40 4.50 5.45 10.49
N GLU A 41 5.66 5.49 11.15
CA GLU A 41 6.72 6.49 10.89
C GLU A 41 6.20 7.93 10.90
N ALA A 42 5.37 8.28 11.89
CA ALA A 42 4.70 9.58 11.99
C ALA A 42 3.86 9.94 10.75
N GLY A 43 3.20 8.94 10.14
CA GLY A 43 2.32 9.13 8.97
C GLY A 43 3.04 9.05 7.63
N MET A 44 4.32 8.64 7.63
CA MET A 44 5.14 8.58 6.41
C MET A 44 5.08 7.22 5.70
N ALA A 45 4.54 6.20 6.37
CA ALA A 45 4.42 4.86 5.80
C ALA A 45 3.09 4.20 6.19
N LEU A 46 2.65 3.25 5.37
CA LEU A 46 1.61 2.30 5.71
C LEU A 46 2.25 0.95 6.02
N THR A 47 1.81 0.32 7.11
CA THR A 47 2.33 -0.98 7.54
C THR A 47 1.20 -1.95 7.80
N ARG A 48 1.43 -3.23 7.46
CA ARG A 48 0.55 -4.35 7.80
C ARG A 48 1.37 -5.59 8.10
N THR A 49 1.01 -6.29 9.17
CA THR A 49 1.66 -7.56 9.53
C THR A 49 0.84 -8.74 9.00
N PHE A 50 1.48 -9.59 8.18
CA PHE A 50 0.91 -10.86 7.73
C PHE A 50 1.59 -12.01 8.49
N ARG A 51 0.79 -12.92 9.07
CA ARG A 51 1.28 -14.08 9.82
C ARG A 51 0.97 -15.35 9.04
N PHE A 52 1.98 -16.21 8.92
CA PHE A 52 1.89 -17.50 8.22
C PHE A 52 2.27 -18.63 9.18
N VAL A 53 1.71 -19.82 8.95
CA VAL A 53 1.94 -21.00 9.79
C VAL A 53 3.32 -21.64 9.57
N ASP A 54 3.97 -21.36 8.43
CA ASP A 54 5.30 -21.84 8.10
C ASP A 54 6.03 -20.93 7.12
N TYR A 55 7.32 -21.21 6.95
CA TYR A 55 8.21 -20.39 6.12
C TYR A 55 7.92 -20.52 4.61
N TYR A 56 7.43 -21.67 4.16
CA TYR A 56 7.05 -21.87 2.76
C TYR A 56 5.99 -20.86 2.31
N ARG A 57 4.94 -20.67 3.12
CA ARG A 57 3.88 -19.68 2.82
C ARG A 57 4.39 -18.24 2.89
N THR A 58 5.30 -17.93 3.82
CA THR A 58 5.95 -16.62 3.87
C THR A 58 6.69 -16.31 2.58
N LEU A 59 7.53 -17.24 2.08
CA LEU A 59 8.26 -17.03 0.83
C LEU A 59 7.34 -16.95 -0.38
N ALA A 60 6.30 -17.78 -0.45
CA ALA A 60 5.31 -17.70 -1.53
C ALA A 60 4.64 -16.32 -1.59
N PHE A 61 4.26 -15.76 -0.44
CA PHE A 61 3.70 -14.41 -0.34
C PHE A 61 4.70 -13.34 -0.78
N VAL A 62 5.94 -13.38 -0.28
CA VAL A 62 6.99 -12.41 -0.63
C VAL A 62 7.30 -12.45 -2.13
N ASN A 63 7.35 -13.64 -2.75
CA ASN A 63 7.59 -13.77 -4.19
C ASN A 63 6.45 -13.16 -5.02
N ALA A 64 5.19 -13.39 -4.62
CA ALA A 64 4.05 -12.77 -5.28
C ALA A 64 4.07 -11.23 -5.12
N LEU A 65 4.38 -10.73 -3.91
CA LEU A 65 4.53 -9.31 -3.64
C LEU A 65 5.65 -8.67 -4.50
N ALA A 66 6.81 -9.33 -4.61
CA ALA A 66 7.92 -8.85 -5.42
C ALA A 66 7.56 -8.73 -6.91
N TRP A 67 6.75 -9.66 -7.44
CA TRP A 67 6.25 -9.57 -8.80
C TRP A 67 5.31 -8.38 -9.02
N ILE A 68 4.43 -8.09 -8.04
CA ILE A 68 3.55 -6.92 -8.09
C ILE A 68 4.37 -5.64 -8.05
N ALA A 69 5.29 -5.50 -7.08
CA ALA A 69 6.16 -4.33 -6.94
C ALA A 69 6.97 -4.06 -8.22
N HIS A 70 7.50 -5.10 -8.84
CA HIS A 70 8.23 -4.96 -10.11
C HIS A 70 7.34 -4.48 -11.26
N ARG A 71 6.09 -4.95 -11.34
CA ARG A 71 5.13 -4.52 -12.38
C ARG A 71 4.65 -3.08 -12.20
N GLU A 72 4.43 -2.69 -10.95
CA GLU A 72 3.95 -1.36 -10.60
C GLU A 72 5.08 -0.32 -10.55
N ASP A 73 6.35 -0.76 -10.61
CA ASP A 73 7.55 0.06 -10.42
C ASP A 73 7.49 0.86 -9.09
N HIS A 74 7.02 0.19 -8.03
CA HIS A 74 6.77 0.77 -6.71
C HIS A 74 6.95 -0.23 -5.56
#